data_AF-A0A2R6T8A8-F1
#
_entry.id   AF-A0A2R6T8A8-F1
#
_cell.length_a   1.000
_cell.length_b   1.000
_cell.length_c   1.000
_cell.angle_alpha   90.00
_cell.angle_beta   90.00
_cell.angle_gamma   90.00
#
_symmetry.space_group_name_H-M   'P 1'
#
loop_
_entity.id
_entity.type
_entity.pdbx_description
1 polymer ?
#
loop_
_entity_poly.entity_id
_entity_poly.type
_entity_poly.pdbx_seq_one_letter_code
_entity_poly.pdbx_strand_id
1 'polypeptide(L)'
;MQINLFRIGKRWMFKEYLSEEAFKELSEFYSSEDYRFEFQTKTNLKEAREVLEENGYETKLIENIKQYCVVKDKYSERRDILKKSVYNETIEDKIVFVMKDKGAVEEAIALGAQPLNKTEIEPLF
;
A
#
# COMPACT_ATOMS: atom_id res chain seq x y z
N MET A 1 9.78 13.55 2.23
CA MET A 1 9.02 12.41 2.81
C MET A 1 9.26 11.19 1.93
N GLN A 2 9.35 9.97 2.48
CA GLN A 2 9.56 8.76 1.67
C GLN A 2 8.24 8.02 1.42
N ILE A 3 7.99 7.64 0.16
CA ILE A 3 6.83 6.85 -0.28
C ILE A 3 7.32 5.47 -0.76
N ASN A 4 6.72 4.42 -0.22
CA ASN A 4 6.93 3.05 -0.69
C ASN A 4 5.95 2.73 -1.81
N LEU A 5 6.46 2.34 -2.97
CA LEU A 5 5.67 1.81 -4.07
C LEU A 5 5.81 0.29 -4.05
N PHE A 6 4.69 -0.39 -3.83
CA PHE A 6 4.64 -1.84 -3.67
C PHE A 6 4.31 -2.52 -5.00
N ARG A 7 5.06 -3.57 -5.33
CA ARG A 7 4.70 -4.48 -6.41
C ARG A 7 3.65 -5.46 -5.89
N ILE A 8 2.44 -5.39 -6.44
CA ILE A 8 1.32 -6.27 -6.07
C ILE A 8 0.79 -6.89 -7.37
N GLY A 9 1.03 -8.19 -7.54
CA GLY A 9 0.85 -8.87 -8.81
C GLY A 9 1.57 -8.15 -9.96
N LYS A 10 0.78 -7.67 -10.95
CA LYS A 10 1.32 -6.98 -12.14
C LYS A 10 1.34 -5.45 -12.03
N ARG A 11 0.92 -4.86 -10.92
CA ARG A 11 0.81 -3.40 -10.74
C ARG A 11 1.77 -2.88 -9.68
N TRP A 12 2.04 -1.58 -9.73
CA TRP A 12 2.69 -0.83 -8.67
C TRP A 12 1.68 0.05 -7.99
N MET A 13 1.71 0.10 -6.66
CA MET A 13 0.72 0.85 -5.88
C MET A 13 1.36 1.58 -4.71
N PHE A 14 0.84 2.77 -4.39
CA PHE A 14 1.11 3.44 -3.12
C PHE A 14 -0.12 4.20 -2.63
N LYS A 15 -0.15 4.51 -1.34
CA LYS A 15 -1.21 5.30 -0.70
C LYS A 15 -0.59 6.35 0.19
N GLU A 16 -0.71 7.60 -0.23
CA GLU A 16 -0.26 8.74 0.56
C GLU A 16 -0.99 10.01 0.12
N TYR A 17 -1.12 10.96 1.04
CA TYR A 17 -1.55 12.31 0.69
C TYR A 17 -0.39 13.05 0.02
N LEU A 18 -0.63 13.54 -1.19
CA LEU A 18 0.32 14.35 -1.94
C LEU A 18 -0.03 15.83 -1.82
N SER A 19 0.92 16.70 -2.17
CA SER A 19 0.68 18.12 -2.43
C SER A 19 -0.33 18.27 -3.55
N GLU A 20 -0.99 19.42 -3.63
CA GLU A 20 -1.99 19.69 -4.67
C GLU A 20 -1.37 19.60 -6.07
N GLU A 21 -0.13 20.08 -6.22
CA GLU A 21 0.65 20.05 -7.45
C GLU A 21 0.92 18.60 -7.90
N ALA A 22 1.53 17.78 -7.03
CA ALA A 22 1.83 16.39 -7.33
C ALA A 22 0.56 15.56 -7.56
N PHE A 23 -0.50 15.81 -6.78
CA PHE A 23 -1.78 15.12 -6.97
C PHE A 23 -2.38 15.43 -8.34
N LYS A 24 -2.38 16.70 -8.76
CA LYS A 24 -2.94 17.12 -10.05
C LYS A 24 -2.26 16.40 -11.21
N GLU A 25 -0.94 16.32 -11.18
CA GLU A 25 -0.14 15.64 -12.21
C GLU A 25 -0.34 14.12 -12.23
N LEU A 26 -0.57 13.49 -11.07
CA LEU A 26 -0.77 12.05 -10.95
C LEU A 26 -2.23 11.60 -10.91
N SER A 27 -3.17 12.54 -11.07
CA SER A 27 -4.60 12.31 -10.83
C SER A 27 -5.20 11.21 -11.71
N GLU A 28 -4.69 11.01 -12.92
CA GLU A 28 -5.12 9.93 -13.82
C GLU A 28 -4.80 8.52 -13.28
N PHE A 29 -3.81 8.41 -12.40
CA PHE A 29 -3.41 7.14 -11.78
C PHE A 29 -4.09 6.91 -10.42
N TYR A 30 -4.89 7.86 -9.94
CA TYR A 30 -5.54 7.79 -8.64
C TYR A 30 -6.87 7.04 -8.72
N SER A 31 -7.00 5.96 -7.93
CA SER A 31 -8.27 5.30 -7.67
C SER A 31 -8.98 5.96 -6.48
N SER A 32 -10.11 6.61 -6.74
CA SER A 32 -10.97 7.19 -5.69
C SER A 32 -11.76 6.14 -4.90
N GLU A 33 -11.97 4.96 -5.48
CA GLU A 33 -12.62 3.82 -4.81
C GLU A 33 -11.71 3.25 -3.72
N ASP A 34 -10.43 3.08 -4.04
CA ASP A 34 -9.44 2.45 -3.15
C ASP A 34 -8.57 3.44 -2.38
N TYR A 35 -8.65 4.73 -2.73
CA TYR A 35 -7.84 5.81 -2.19
C TYR A 35 -6.33 5.51 -2.33
N ARG A 36 -5.88 5.14 -3.53
CA ARG A 36 -4.48 4.79 -3.83
C ARG A 36 -4.12 5.14 -5.27
N PHE A 37 -2.83 5.27 -5.54
CA PHE A 37 -2.30 5.41 -6.89
C PHE A 37 -1.92 4.03 -7.44
N GLU A 38 -2.26 3.76 -8.70
CA GLU A 38 -1.94 2.50 -9.39
C GLU A 38 -1.27 2.71 -10.74
N PHE A 39 -0.17 2.00 -10.97
CA PHE A 39 0.59 2.04 -12.22
C PHE A 39 0.68 0.65 -12.84
N GLN A 40 0.17 0.52 -14.05
CA GLN A 40 0.18 -0.76 -14.78
C GLN A 40 1.46 -0.96 -15.59
N THR A 41 2.06 0.12 -16.10
CA THR A 41 3.23 0.08 -16.97
C THR A 41 4.47 0.59 -16.23
N LYS A 42 5.66 0.17 -16.69
CA LYS A 42 6.94 0.70 -16.18
C LYS A 42 7.16 2.15 -16.56
N THR A 43 6.62 2.58 -17.71
CA THR A 43 6.73 3.97 -18.18
C THR A 43 5.98 4.91 -17.25
N ASN A 44 4.70 4.65 -17.00
CA ASN A 44 3.88 5.47 -16.10
C ASN A 44 4.44 5.48 -14.68
N LEU A 45 4.97 4.34 -14.20
CA LEU A 45 5.67 4.29 -12.92
C LEU A 45 6.90 5.21 -12.89
N LYS A 46 7.70 5.23 -13.97
CA LYS A 46 8.90 6.07 -14.04
C LYS A 46 8.51 7.55 -14.01
N GLU A 47 7.58 7.95 -14.86
CA GLU A 47 7.05 9.32 -14.93
C GLU A 47 6.49 9.75 -13.57
N ALA A 48 5.70 8.89 -12.92
CA ALA A 48 5.14 9.21 -11.62
C ALA A 48 6.21 9.42 -10.54
N ARG A 49 7.31 8.66 -10.58
CA ARG A 49 8.41 8.82 -9.64
C ARG A 49 9.18 10.13 -9.85
N GLU A 50 9.31 10.58 -11.10
CA GLU A 50 9.92 11.86 -11.44
C GLU A 50 9.07 13.02 -10.89
N VAL A 51 7.75 13.01 -11.13
CA VAL A 51 6.81 13.99 -10.55
C VAL A 51 6.88 14.01 -9.02
N LEU A 52 6.93 12.84 -8.39
CA LEU A 52 7.07 12.73 -6.94
C LEU A 52 8.39 13.36 -6.45
N GLU A 53 9.51 13.06 -7.11
CA GLU A 53 10.83 13.59 -6.75
C GLU A 53 10.91 15.12 -6.91
N GLU A 54 10.40 15.66 -8.02
CA GLU A 54 10.32 17.11 -8.28
C GLU A 54 9.49 17.85 -7.22
N ASN A 55 8.50 17.16 -6.63
CA ASN A 55 7.66 17.67 -5.56
C ASN A 55 8.17 17.34 -4.14
N GLY A 56 9.41 16.84 -3.99
CA GLY A 56 10.05 16.60 -2.69
C GLY A 56 9.70 15.27 -2.02
N TYR A 57 9.15 14.32 -2.78
CA TYR A 57 8.87 12.96 -2.33
C TYR A 57 9.95 11.99 -2.81
N GLU A 58 10.64 11.35 -1.87
CA GLU A 58 11.55 10.26 -2.20
C GLU A 58 10.75 8.97 -2.43
N THR A 59 11.13 8.19 -3.44
CA THR A 59 10.39 6.97 -3.80
C THR A 59 11.24 5.72 -3.63
N LYS A 60 10.65 4.67 -3.04
CA LYS A 60 11.29 3.36 -2.89
C LYS A 60 10.43 2.26 -3.50
N LEU A 61 11.01 1.49 -4.41
CA LEU A 61 10.37 0.31 -4.98
C LEU A 61 10.51 -0.88 -4.02
N ILE A 62 9.39 -1.49 -3.66
CA ILE A 62 9.32 -2.66 -2.78
C ILE A 62 8.70 -3.83 -3.54
N GLU A 63 9.53 -4.82 -3.88
CA GLU A 63 9.07 -6.08 -4.49
C GLU A 63 8.84 -7.17 -3.44
N ASN A 64 9.68 -7.22 -2.40
CA ASN A 64 9.47 -8.13 -1.27
C ASN A 64 8.56 -7.46 -0.24
N ILE A 65 7.26 -7.62 -0.45
CA ILE A 65 6.23 -6.94 0.34
C ILE A 65 5.84 -7.68 1.62
N LYS A 66 6.26 -8.94 1.83
CA LYS A 66 5.85 -9.77 2.98
C LYS A 66 6.09 -9.10 4.35
N GLN A 67 7.16 -8.32 4.48
CA GLN A 67 7.47 -7.59 5.72
C GLN A 67 6.52 -6.40 6.02
N TYR A 68 5.71 -6.01 5.04
CA TYR A 68 4.68 -4.98 5.15
C TYR A 68 3.27 -5.57 5.26
N CYS A 69 3.16 -6.91 5.27
CA CYS A 69 1.89 -7.59 5.32
C CYS A 69 1.47 -7.92 6.74
N VAL A 70 0.22 -7.60 7.08
CA VAL A 70 -0.43 -8.01 8.33
C VAL A 70 -1.75 -8.70 8.04
N VAL A 71 -2.20 -9.53 8.96
CA VAL A 71 -3.40 -10.34 8.88
C VAL A 71 -4.33 -9.95 10.01
N LYS A 72 -5.62 -9.83 9.73
CA LYS A 72 -6.64 -9.66 10.75
C LYS A 72 -7.90 -10.45 10.41
N ASP A 73 -8.66 -10.80 11.44
CA ASP A 73 -9.97 -11.42 11.28
C ASP A 73 -10.95 -10.48 10.56
N LYS A 74 -11.65 -10.96 9.53
CA LYS A 74 -12.54 -10.13 8.71
C LYS A 74 -13.75 -9.58 9.47
N TYR A 75 -14.12 -10.22 10.57
CA TYR A 75 -15.26 -9.82 11.42
C TYR A 75 -14.88 -8.81 12.49
N SER A 76 -13.58 -8.53 12.66
CA SER A 76 -13.09 -7.56 13.64
C SER A 76 -13.08 -6.13 13.09
N GLU A 77 -13.00 -5.15 14.01
CA GLU A 77 -12.76 -3.74 13.67
C GLU A 77 -11.46 -3.64 12.86
N ARG A 78 -11.50 -2.94 11.72
CA ARG A 78 -10.34 -2.76 10.84
C ARG A 78 -10.21 -1.38 10.20
N ARG A 79 -11.06 -0.40 10.52
CA ARG A 79 -11.11 0.89 9.80
C ARG A 79 -9.77 1.60 9.86
N ASP A 80 -9.10 1.59 11.01
CA ASP A 80 -7.84 2.30 11.18
C ASP A 80 -6.68 1.62 10.46
N ILE A 81 -6.71 0.29 10.35
CA ILE A 81 -5.76 -0.47 9.53
C ILE A 81 -6.01 -0.19 8.05
N LEU A 82 -7.27 -0.22 7.61
CA LEU A 82 -7.65 -0.03 6.21
C LEU A 82 -7.22 1.35 5.67
N LYS A 83 -7.32 2.41 6.49
CA LYS A 83 -6.85 3.76 6.13
C LYS A 83 -5.36 3.79 5.80
N LYS A 84 -4.56 2.94 6.44
CA LYS A 84 -3.10 2.88 6.28
C LYS A 84 -2.62 1.72 5.38
N SER A 85 -3.57 1.00 4.78
CA SER A 85 -3.29 -0.10 3.86
C SER A 85 -3.33 0.38 2.41
N VAL A 86 -2.29 0.04 1.66
CA VAL A 86 -2.20 0.28 0.20
C VAL A 86 -3.12 -0.69 -0.54
N TYR A 87 -3.15 -1.95 -0.09
CA TYR A 87 -3.95 -3.00 -0.70
C TYR A 87 -4.46 -3.95 0.39
N ASN A 88 -5.57 -4.63 0.13
CA ASN A 88 -6.03 -5.69 1.00
C ASN A 88 -6.75 -6.77 0.19
N GLU A 89 -6.69 -7.99 0.69
CA GLU A 89 -7.33 -9.17 0.10
C GLU A 89 -8.00 -9.98 1.22
N THR A 90 -9.21 -10.44 0.98
CA THR A 90 -9.92 -11.35 1.90
C THR A 90 -9.65 -12.79 1.51
N ILE A 91 -9.18 -13.59 2.46
CA ILE A 91 -8.90 -15.02 2.31
C ILE A 91 -9.67 -15.74 3.41
N GLU A 92 -10.69 -16.50 3.04
CA GLU A 92 -11.61 -17.16 3.97
C GLU A 92 -12.20 -16.22 5.03
N ASP A 93 -11.82 -16.38 6.31
CA ASP A 93 -12.25 -15.57 7.45
C ASP A 93 -11.23 -14.48 7.83
N LYS A 94 -10.14 -14.33 7.06
CA LYS A 94 -9.08 -13.35 7.30
C LYS A 94 -8.99 -12.31 6.19
N ILE A 95 -8.35 -11.19 6.52
CA ILE A 95 -7.97 -10.15 5.57
C ILE A 95 -6.46 -9.93 5.70
N VAL A 96 -5.77 -10.00 4.58
CA VAL A 96 -4.36 -9.63 4.45
C VAL A 96 -4.30 -8.17 4.00
N PHE A 97 -3.51 -7.36 4.69
CA PHE A 97 -3.29 -5.95 4.41
C PHE A 97 -1.83 -5.72 4.04
N VAL A 98 -1.59 -5.01 2.94
CA VAL A 98 -0.27 -4.47 2.60
C VAL A 98 -0.20 -3.05 3.13
N MET A 99 0.54 -2.85 4.21
CA MET A 99 0.64 -1.55 4.89
C MET A 99 1.57 -0.59 4.14
N LYS A 100 1.28 0.71 4.19
CA LYS A 100 2.03 1.74 3.43
C LYS A 100 3.50 1.91 3.85
N ASP A 101 3.83 1.58 5.10
CA ASP A 101 5.18 1.62 5.65
C ASP A 101 5.30 0.73 6.90
N LYS A 102 6.48 0.68 7.51
CA LYS A 102 6.74 -0.13 8.72
C LYS A 102 6.06 0.41 9.98
N GLY A 103 5.86 1.73 10.09
CA GLY A 103 5.12 2.29 11.21
C GLY A 103 3.65 1.85 11.17
N ALA A 104 3.05 1.83 9.99
CA ALA A 104 1.70 1.31 9.77
C ALA A 104 1.59 -0.19 10.10
N VAL A 105 2.64 -0.99 9.87
CA VAL A 105 2.70 -2.39 10.32
C VAL A 105 2.66 -2.47 11.85
N GLU A 106 3.52 -1.73 12.53
CA GLU A 106 3.61 -1.72 14.00
C GLU A 106 2.29 -1.27 14.64
N GLU A 107 1.67 -0.22 14.10
CA GLU A 107 0.36 0.23 14.53
C GLU A 107 -0.73 -0.82 14.31
N ALA A 108 -0.76 -1.48 13.15
CA ALA A 108 -1.74 -2.54 12.90
C ALA A 108 -1.58 -3.71 13.87
N ILE A 109 -0.33 -4.08 14.21
CA ILE A 109 -0.04 -5.09 15.23
C ILE A 109 -0.53 -4.64 16.61
N ALA A 110 -0.33 -3.38 16.98
CA ALA A 110 -0.85 -2.82 18.23
C ALA A 110 -2.40 -2.85 18.28
N LEU A 111 -3.05 -2.75 17.11
CA LEU A 111 -4.49 -2.92 16.94
C LEU A 111 -4.93 -4.39 16.81
N GLY A 112 -4.05 -5.35 17.13
CA GLY A 112 -4.34 -6.77 17.16
C GLY A 112 -4.37 -7.45 15.79
N ALA A 113 -3.63 -6.93 14.80
CA ALA A 113 -3.26 -7.69 13.62
C ALA A 113 -2.04 -8.58 13.90
N GLN A 114 -1.83 -9.61 13.08
CA GLN A 114 -0.68 -10.50 13.15
C GLN A 114 0.23 -10.26 11.94
N PRO A 115 1.57 -10.27 12.09
CA PRO A 115 2.47 -10.30 10.93
C PRO A 115 2.18 -11.50 10.04
N LEU A 116 2.13 -11.32 8.71
CA LEU A 116 1.83 -12.41 7.77
C LEU A 116 2.80 -13.59 7.92
N ASN A 117 4.09 -13.32 8.18
CA ASN A 117 5.11 -14.36 8.38
C ASN A 117 4.96 -15.19 9.66
N LYS A 118 3.99 -14.87 10.52
CA LYS A 118 3.61 -15.67 11.70
C LYS A 118 2.30 -16.43 11.49
N THR A 119 1.82 -16.50 10.25
CA THR A 119 0.59 -17.19 9.85
C THR A 119 0.88 -18.17 8.73
N GLU A 120 -0.04 -19.10 8.48
CA GLU A 120 0.04 -20.05 7.35
C GLU A 120 -0.66 -19.51 6.09
N ILE A 121 -1.04 -18.23 6.08
CA ILE A 121 -1.82 -17.63 4.99
C ILE A 121 -0.91 -17.30 3.81
N GLU A 122 -1.33 -17.72 2.62
CA GLU A 122 -0.68 -17.42 1.36
C GLU A 122 -1.57 -16.51 0.51
N PRO A 123 -1.26 -15.21 0.39
CA PRO A 123 -2.00 -14.31 -0.49
C PRO A 123 -1.72 -14.58 -1.96
N LEU A 124 -2.65 -14.17 -2.84
CA LEU A 124 -2.62 -14.51 -4.27
C LEU A 124 -1.76 -13.55 -5.12
N PHE A 125 -1.08 -12.58 -4.51
CA PHE A 125 -0.36 -11.49 -5.19
C PHE A 125 1.16 -11.66 -5.27
#